data_AF-A0A3S2UXU5-F1
#
_entry.id   AF-A0A3S2UXU5-F1
#
_cell.length_a   1.000
_cell.length_b   1.000
_cell.length_c   1.000
_cell.angle_alpha   90.00
_cell.angle_beta   90.00
_cell.angle_gamma   90.00
#
_symmetry.space_group_name_H-M   'P 1'
#
loop_
_entity.id
_entity.type
_entity.pdbx_description
1 polymer ?
#
loop_
_entity_poly.entity_id
_entity_poly.type
_entity_poly.pdbx_seq_one_letter_code
_entity_poly.pdbx_strand_id
1 'polypeptide(L)'
;MEVISMFRRPTSVTNLSNPFRTTGSNKHFGVDFAKSGTNPIVAAADGTVSRSYVSSSYGECIMIVHQVGGQVWETVYAHMRSGSRRVSVGERVKAGQTIGVMGNTGQSTGQHLHFELHRGRWNSAKSNAVNPIPYLDETQNQQSTPSTPAKSYTIAAGDTLSAISQRYGVSVSAIAEANNIQNVNQIYAGQRLIIPES
;
A
#
# COMPACT_ATOMS: atom_id res chain seq x y z
N MET A 1 -18.16 -7.10 -1.75
CA MET A 1 -16.99 -7.88 -1.30
C MET A 1 -15.92 -6.86 -1.01
N GLU A 2 -15.66 -6.61 0.27
CA GLU A 2 -14.69 -5.60 0.68
C GLU A 2 -13.30 -6.05 0.22
N VAL A 3 -12.69 -5.29 -0.68
CA VAL A 3 -11.34 -5.60 -1.15
C VAL A 3 -10.42 -5.12 -0.04
N ILE A 4 -10.02 -6.03 0.85
CA ILE A 4 -9.01 -5.71 1.87
C ILE A 4 -7.75 -5.34 1.08
N SER A 5 -7.37 -4.06 1.14
CA SER A 5 -6.14 -3.62 0.52
C SER A 5 -4.96 -4.32 1.18
N MET A 6 -4.15 -5.02 0.37
CA MET A 6 -3.04 -5.86 0.84
C MET A 6 -1.69 -5.13 0.72
N PHE A 7 -1.62 -4.10 -0.12
CA PHE A 7 -0.38 -3.41 -0.46
C PHE A 7 -0.57 -1.90 -0.45
N ARG A 8 0.41 -1.17 0.08
CA ARG A 8 0.50 0.28 -0.03
C ARG A 8 0.81 0.68 -1.47
N ARG A 9 0.29 1.83 -1.91
CA ARG A 9 0.72 2.44 -3.17
C ARG A 9 2.25 2.64 -3.18
N PRO A 10 2.92 2.28 -4.28
CA PRO A 10 4.38 2.41 -4.39
C PRO A 10 4.83 3.85 -4.65
N THR A 11 3.90 4.78 -4.84
CA THR A 11 4.14 6.21 -5.05
C THR A 11 2.88 7.02 -4.72
N SER A 12 3.06 8.30 -4.35
CA SER A 12 1.94 9.25 -4.15
C SER A 12 1.34 9.76 -5.48
N VAL A 13 2.00 9.47 -6.61
CA VAL A 13 1.50 9.80 -7.95
C VAL A 13 0.22 9.00 -8.23
N THR A 14 -0.85 9.72 -8.57
CA THR A 14 -2.17 9.15 -8.87
C THR A 14 -2.44 8.98 -10.36
N ASN A 15 -1.69 9.67 -11.23
CA ASN A 15 -1.83 9.58 -12.68
C ASN A 15 -1.42 8.20 -13.21
N LEU A 16 -2.40 7.33 -13.42
CA LEU A 16 -2.25 6.02 -14.06
C LEU A 16 -2.19 6.21 -15.58
N SER A 17 -0.99 6.33 -16.14
CA SER A 17 -0.79 6.59 -17.58
C SER A 17 -0.99 5.34 -18.44
N ASN A 18 -0.80 4.16 -17.85
CA ASN A 18 -0.89 2.90 -18.60
C ASN A 18 -1.37 1.74 -17.70
N PRO A 19 -2.57 1.19 -17.93
CA PRO A 19 -3.12 0.13 -17.09
C PRO A 19 -2.58 -1.27 -17.47
N PHE A 20 -2.82 -2.23 -16.57
CA PHE A 20 -2.49 -3.65 -16.75
C PHE A 20 -3.35 -4.32 -17.84
N ARG A 21 -2.72 -5.10 -18.73
CA ARG A 21 -3.37 -5.84 -19.82
C ARG A 21 -2.60 -7.13 -20.16
N THR A 22 -3.25 -8.29 -20.13
CA THR A 22 -2.60 -9.58 -20.49
C THR A 22 -3.06 -10.15 -21.83
N THR A 23 -4.05 -9.54 -22.47
CA THR A 23 -4.63 -9.97 -23.75
C THR A 23 -4.31 -8.97 -24.87
N GLY A 24 -4.42 -9.42 -26.13
CA GLY A 24 -4.12 -8.61 -27.31
C GLY A 24 -2.63 -8.46 -27.61
N SER A 25 -2.32 -7.61 -28.58
CA SER A 25 -0.94 -7.33 -29.05
C SER A 25 -0.19 -6.33 -28.15
N ASN A 26 -0.91 -5.49 -27.40
CA ASN A 26 -0.34 -4.48 -26.51
C ASN A 26 -0.36 -4.91 -25.04
N LYS A 27 0.29 -6.05 -24.75
CA LYS A 27 0.37 -6.60 -23.40
C LYS A 27 1.23 -5.72 -22.49
N HIS A 28 0.75 -5.54 -21.27
CA HIS A 28 1.37 -4.73 -20.24
C HIS A 28 1.17 -5.42 -18.88
N PHE A 29 2.23 -5.99 -18.32
CA PHE A 29 2.17 -6.86 -17.13
C PHE A 29 2.31 -6.11 -15.81
N GLY A 30 2.17 -4.78 -15.86
CA GLY A 30 2.18 -3.90 -14.72
C GLY A 30 1.25 -2.72 -14.93
N VAL A 31 1.46 -1.68 -14.16
CA VAL A 31 0.81 -0.38 -14.28
C VAL A 31 1.86 0.71 -14.30
N ASP A 32 1.61 1.76 -15.06
CA ASP A 32 2.52 2.91 -15.13
C ASP A 32 1.91 4.11 -14.41
N PHE A 33 2.65 4.64 -13.43
CA PHE A 33 2.33 5.92 -12.78
C PHE A 33 3.29 7.00 -13.28
N ALA A 34 2.77 8.01 -13.98
CA ALA A 34 3.62 9.01 -14.64
C ALA A 34 3.49 10.40 -14.01
N LYS A 35 4.63 10.97 -13.62
CA LYS A 35 4.74 12.38 -13.21
C LYS A 35 6.18 12.84 -13.38
N SER A 36 6.37 14.05 -13.90
CA SER A 36 7.69 14.68 -14.00
C SER A 36 8.25 15.06 -12.61
N GLY A 37 9.54 15.39 -12.56
CA GLY A 37 10.21 15.86 -11.34
C GLY A 37 10.80 14.74 -10.49
N THR A 38 10.88 14.93 -9.18
CA THR A 38 11.45 13.93 -8.25
C THR A 38 10.33 13.31 -7.44
N ASN A 39 9.90 12.11 -7.85
CA ASN A 39 8.84 11.36 -7.21
C ASN A 39 9.43 10.13 -6.50
N PRO A 40 9.39 10.05 -5.17
CA PRO A 40 9.85 8.88 -4.43
C PRO A 40 9.07 7.62 -4.81
N ILE A 41 9.78 6.49 -4.83
CA ILE A 41 9.21 5.15 -4.92
C ILE A 41 9.43 4.47 -3.58
N VAL A 42 8.36 3.88 -3.04
CA VAL A 42 8.37 3.18 -1.75
C VAL A 42 8.04 1.70 -1.90
N ALA A 43 8.53 0.88 -0.98
CA ALA A 43 8.12 -0.50 -0.87
C ALA A 43 6.61 -0.59 -0.57
N ALA A 44 5.91 -1.45 -1.29
CA ALA A 44 4.46 -1.59 -1.23
C ALA A 44 4.02 -2.41 0.00
N ALA A 45 4.89 -3.28 0.50
CA ALA A 45 4.69 -4.02 1.74
C ALA A 45 6.05 -4.33 2.36
N ASP A 46 6.03 -4.78 3.62
CA ASP A 46 7.20 -5.39 4.26
C ASP A 46 7.72 -6.55 3.41
N GLY A 47 9.04 -6.70 3.30
CA GLY A 47 9.60 -7.73 2.43
C GLY A 47 11.11 -7.83 2.47
N THR A 48 11.64 -8.69 1.62
CA THR A 48 13.08 -8.87 1.39
C THR A 48 13.39 -8.60 -0.08
N VAL A 49 14.37 -7.75 -0.34
CA VAL A 49 14.80 -7.41 -1.71
C VAL A 49 15.39 -8.64 -2.37
N SER A 50 14.74 -9.13 -3.43
CA SER A 50 15.18 -10.28 -4.20
C SER A 50 16.14 -9.89 -5.32
N ARG A 51 15.97 -8.69 -5.89
CA ARG A 51 16.81 -8.13 -6.95
C ARG A 51 16.95 -6.62 -6.80
N SER A 52 18.12 -6.09 -7.12
CA SER A 52 18.41 -4.64 -7.23
C SER A 52 19.53 -4.48 -8.26
N TYR A 53 19.19 -4.23 -9.52
CA TYR A 53 20.13 -4.30 -10.66
C TYR A 53 19.63 -3.53 -11.89
N VAL A 54 20.52 -3.28 -12.85
CA VAL A 54 20.19 -2.59 -14.11
C VAL A 54 19.81 -3.65 -15.12
N SER A 55 18.57 -3.61 -15.60
CA SER A 55 18.04 -4.47 -16.64
C SER A 55 17.98 -3.73 -17.97
N SER A 56 18.22 -4.40 -19.09
CA SER A 56 18.07 -3.81 -20.43
C SER A 56 16.63 -3.37 -20.73
N SER A 57 15.64 -4.16 -20.28
CA SER A 57 14.21 -3.83 -20.40
C SER A 57 13.72 -2.91 -19.28
N TYR A 58 13.71 -3.37 -18.02
CA TYR A 58 13.19 -2.61 -16.88
C TYR A 58 14.04 -1.40 -16.48
N GLY A 59 15.25 -1.22 -17.02
CA GLY A 59 16.17 -0.18 -16.56
C GLY A 59 16.65 -0.44 -15.14
N GLU A 60 16.86 0.63 -14.40
CA GLU A 60 17.09 0.56 -12.95
C GLU A 60 15.86 -0.02 -12.26
N CYS A 61 15.99 -1.22 -11.68
CA CYS A 61 14.87 -1.87 -11.05
C CYS A 61 15.21 -2.54 -9.72
N ILE A 62 14.16 -2.69 -8.91
CA ILE A 62 14.17 -3.43 -7.64
C ILE A 62 13.00 -4.41 -7.68
N MET A 63 13.22 -5.62 -7.15
CA MET A 63 12.18 -6.60 -6.90
C MET A 63 12.18 -6.98 -5.43
N ILE A 64 11.00 -7.12 -4.83
CA ILE A 64 10.85 -7.37 -3.39
C ILE A 64 9.85 -8.48 -3.18
N VAL A 65 10.23 -9.45 -2.35
CA VAL A 65 9.40 -10.59 -1.99
C VAL A 65 8.73 -10.33 -0.66
N HIS A 66 7.45 -10.62 -0.61
CA HIS A 66 6.56 -10.35 0.51
C HIS A 66 5.87 -11.63 0.97
N GLN A 67 5.51 -11.67 2.25
CA GLN A 67 4.59 -12.64 2.82
C GLN A 67 3.36 -11.86 3.31
N VAL A 68 2.27 -11.92 2.56
CA VAL A 68 1.04 -11.16 2.86
C VAL A 68 -0.16 -12.09 2.81
N GLY A 69 -0.91 -12.17 3.91
CA GLY A 69 -2.06 -13.07 4.03
C GLY A 69 -1.69 -14.55 3.93
N GLY A 70 -0.50 -14.94 4.41
CA GLY A 70 0.02 -16.31 4.30
C GLY A 70 0.46 -16.73 2.89
N GLN A 71 0.47 -15.80 1.93
CA GLN A 71 0.85 -16.04 0.55
C GLN A 71 2.11 -15.26 0.18
N VAL A 72 2.96 -15.89 -0.63
CA VAL A 72 4.13 -15.24 -1.24
C VAL A 72 3.67 -14.32 -2.37
N TRP A 73 4.21 -13.12 -2.38
CA TRP A 73 4.06 -12.16 -3.48
C TRP A 73 5.41 -11.59 -3.85
N GLU A 74 5.55 -11.14 -5.09
CA GLU A 74 6.72 -10.38 -5.51
C GLU A 74 6.30 -9.14 -6.29
N THR A 75 6.85 -7.99 -5.90
CA THR A 75 6.62 -6.71 -6.58
C THR A 75 7.83 -6.35 -7.43
N VAL A 76 7.58 -5.68 -8.56
CA VAL A 76 8.63 -5.12 -9.43
C VAL A 76 8.46 -3.62 -9.48
N TYR A 77 9.56 -2.90 -9.27
CA TYR A 77 9.64 -1.45 -9.38
C TYR A 77 10.68 -1.11 -10.44
N ALA A 78 10.24 -0.59 -11.58
CA ALA A 78 11.08 -0.42 -12.76
C ALA A 78 11.14 1.02 -13.26
N HIS A 79 12.05 1.24 -14.21
CA HIS A 79 12.37 2.52 -14.83
C HIS A 79 12.80 3.58 -13.82
N MET A 80 13.44 3.18 -12.72
CA MET A 80 13.95 4.14 -11.74
C MET A 80 14.99 5.07 -12.36
N ARG A 81 15.24 6.21 -11.72
CA ARG A 81 16.30 7.13 -12.10
C ARG A 81 17.66 6.45 -11.91
N SER A 82 18.59 6.67 -12.84
CA SER A 82 19.98 6.16 -12.76
C SER A 82 20.60 6.46 -11.39
N GLY A 83 21.15 5.43 -10.74
CA GLY A 83 21.79 5.54 -9.43
C GLY A 83 20.86 5.85 -8.25
N SER A 84 19.53 5.81 -8.42
CA SER A 84 18.60 6.21 -7.36
C SER A 84 18.17 5.08 -6.41
N ARG A 85 18.45 3.81 -6.75
CA ARG A 85 18.14 2.65 -5.89
C ARG A 85 18.81 2.81 -4.52
N ARG A 86 18.06 2.56 -3.47
CA ARG A 86 18.50 2.76 -2.07
C ARG A 86 18.71 1.47 -1.28
N VAL A 87 18.36 0.33 -1.87
CA VAL A 87 18.35 -0.97 -1.19
C VAL A 87 19.07 -2.03 -2.02
N SER A 88 19.66 -3.00 -1.32
CA SER A 88 20.47 -4.07 -1.92
C SER A 88 19.81 -5.44 -1.77
N VAL A 89 20.25 -6.42 -2.59
CA VAL A 89 19.74 -7.80 -2.52
C VAL A 89 19.94 -8.37 -1.10
N GLY A 90 18.90 -9.03 -0.57
CA GLY A 90 18.88 -9.60 0.78
C GLY A 90 18.45 -8.62 1.88
N GLU A 91 18.38 -7.32 1.60
CA GLU A 91 17.94 -6.31 2.56
C GLU A 91 16.45 -6.48 2.89
N ARG A 92 16.10 -6.32 4.17
CA ARG A 92 14.71 -6.25 4.61
C ARG A 92 14.21 -4.81 4.52
N VAL A 93 13.04 -4.63 3.94
CA VAL A 93 12.38 -3.33 3.83
C VAL A 93 11.05 -3.31 4.58
N LYS A 94 10.64 -2.11 4.99
CA LYS A 94 9.30 -1.84 5.53
C LYS A 94 8.37 -1.23 4.50
N ALA A 95 7.08 -1.53 4.59
CA ALA A 95 6.07 -0.84 3.80
C ALA A 95 6.22 0.69 3.96
N GLY A 96 6.22 1.42 2.84
CA GLY A 96 6.45 2.88 2.84
C GLY A 96 7.91 3.32 2.91
N GLN A 97 8.87 2.42 3.14
CA GLN A 97 10.30 2.74 3.05
C GLN A 97 10.64 3.19 1.62
N THR A 98 11.33 4.32 1.49
CA THR A 98 11.80 4.79 0.17
C THR A 98 12.90 3.88 -0.36
N ILE A 99 12.67 3.30 -1.53
CA ILE A 99 13.59 2.34 -2.18
C ILE A 99 14.24 2.91 -3.44
N GLY A 100 13.71 4.00 -4.00
CA GLY A 100 14.24 4.62 -5.21
C GLY A 100 13.51 5.90 -5.60
N VAL A 101 13.83 6.41 -6.78
CA VAL A 101 13.19 7.60 -7.36
C VAL A 101 12.72 7.26 -8.77
N MET A 102 11.51 7.69 -9.10
CA MET A 102 10.91 7.55 -10.43
C MET A 102 11.84 8.13 -11.51
N GLY A 103 11.96 7.45 -12.64
CA GLY A 103 12.87 7.84 -13.71
C GLY A 103 12.37 7.41 -15.09
N ASN A 104 13.31 7.21 -16.00
CA ASN A 104 13.07 6.91 -17.40
C ASN A 104 14.22 6.05 -17.98
N THR A 105 14.64 5.02 -17.26
CA THR A 105 15.74 4.13 -17.71
C THR A 105 15.19 2.85 -18.34
N GLY A 106 15.99 2.18 -19.17
CA GLY A 106 15.57 0.97 -19.89
C GLY A 106 14.62 1.29 -21.06
N GLN A 107 13.71 0.36 -21.36
CA GLN A 107 12.69 0.51 -22.38
C GLN A 107 11.53 1.38 -21.88
N SER A 108 11.74 2.69 -21.87
CA SER A 108 10.78 3.69 -21.42
C SER A 108 10.88 4.95 -22.28
N THR A 109 9.74 5.57 -22.61
CA THR A 109 9.66 6.75 -23.49
C THR A 109 9.42 8.06 -22.73
N GLY A 110 9.19 8.00 -21.42
CA GLY A 110 8.95 9.16 -20.57
C GLY A 110 8.98 8.80 -19.09
N GLN A 111 9.10 9.79 -18.21
CA GLN A 111 9.25 9.52 -16.78
C GLN A 111 8.00 8.86 -16.17
N HIS A 112 8.15 7.64 -15.65
CA HIS A 112 7.12 6.91 -14.94
C HIS A 112 7.71 5.86 -14.00
N LEU A 113 6.87 5.34 -13.10
CA LEU A 113 7.12 4.09 -12.38
C LEU A 113 6.31 3.01 -13.10
N HIS A 114 7.00 1.99 -13.62
CA HIS A 114 6.35 0.74 -13.99
C HIS A 114 6.34 -0.19 -12.77
N PHE A 115 5.14 -0.57 -12.34
CA PHE A 115 4.91 -1.39 -11.15
C PHE A 115 4.19 -2.69 -11.51
N GLU A 116 4.80 -3.83 -11.19
CA GLU A 116 4.17 -5.14 -11.37
C GLU A 116 3.90 -5.79 -10.01
N LEU A 117 2.84 -6.61 -9.95
CA LEU A 117 2.51 -7.46 -8.81
C LEU A 117 2.35 -8.90 -9.28
N HIS A 118 3.06 -9.81 -8.62
CA HIS A 118 3.06 -11.23 -8.94
C HIS A 118 2.54 -12.06 -7.76
N ARG A 119 1.61 -12.99 -8.05
CA ARG A 119 1.16 -13.99 -7.09
C ARG A 119 2.20 -15.13 -7.05
N GLY A 120 3.04 -15.14 -6.03
CA GLY A 120 4.27 -15.93 -5.98
C GLY A 120 5.49 -15.16 -6.50
N ARG A 121 6.59 -15.88 -6.74
CA ARG A 121 7.84 -15.29 -7.23
C ARG A 121 7.69 -14.82 -8.69
N TRP A 122 8.33 -13.71 -9.04
CA TRP A 122 8.44 -13.22 -10.40
C TRP A 122 9.07 -14.30 -11.30
N ASN A 123 8.53 -14.45 -12.50
CA ASN A 123 9.10 -15.31 -13.54
C ASN A 123 9.08 -14.59 -14.90
N SER A 124 10.01 -14.97 -15.79
CA SER A 124 10.19 -14.30 -17.08
C SER A 124 8.98 -14.43 -18.02
N ALA A 125 8.18 -15.49 -17.88
CA ALA A 125 6.94 -15.65 -18.63
C ALA A 125 5.81 -14.72 -18.11
N LYS A 126 6.00 -14.10 -16.95
CA LYS A 126 5.02 -13.24 -16.25
C LYS A 126 3.65 -13.91 -16.07
N SER A 127 3.64 -15.24 -16.02
CA SER A 127 2.42 -16.06 -15.99
C SER A 127 1.56 -15.86 -14.74
N ASN A 128 2.16 -15.29 -13.69
CA ASN A 128 1.52 -15.01 -12.41
C ASN A 128 1.38 -13.51 -12.10
N ALA A 129 1.60 -12.65 -13.10
CA ALA A 129 1.34 -11.22 -12.96
C ALA A 129 -0.17 -10.99 -12.83
N VAL A 130 -0.56 -10.11 -11.90
CA VAL A 130 -1.95 -9.71 -11.67
C VAL A 130 -2.09 -8.21 -11.80
N ASN A 131 -3.29 -7.72 -12.12
CA ASN A 131 -3.56 -6.29 -12.06
C ASN A 131 -3.30 -5.78 -10.63
N PRO A 132 -2.36 -4.85 -10.41
CA PRO A 132 -2.04 -4.40 -9.06
C PRO A 132 -3.11 -3.49 -8.47
N ILE A 133 -3.86 -2.74 -9.28
CA ILE A 133 -4.77 -1.68 -8.81
C ILE A 133 -5.76 -2.17 -7.72
N PRO A 134 -6.46 -3.31 -7.87
CA PRO A 134 -7.39 -3.78 -6.85
C PRO A 134 -6.73 -4.18 -5.52
N TYR A 135 -5.42 -4.37 -5.49
CA TYR A 135 -4.67 -4.76 -4.29
C TYR A 135 -3.99 -3.58 -3.59
N LEU A 136 -4.01 -2.39 -4.21
CA LEU A 136 -3.36 -1.19 -3.71
C LEU A 136 -4.32 -0.37 -2.85
N ASP A 137 -3.82 0.13 -1.73
CA ASP A 137 -4.59 0.95 -0.81
C ASP A 137 -4.83 2.35 -1.40
N GLU A 138 -6.08 2.65 -1.74
CA GLU A 138 -6.48 3.98 -2.22
C GLU A 138 -6.56 5.01 -1.09
N THR A 139 -6.58 4.59 0.19
CA THR A 139 -6.80 5.49 1.35
C THR A 139 -5.57 6.31 1.77
N GLN A 140 -4.38 6.02 1.22
CA GLN A 140 -3.12 6.63 1.66
C GLN A 140 -2.83 8.04 1.09
N ASN A 141 -3.77 8.66 0.35
CA ASN A 141 -3.68 10.08 -0.01
C ASN A 141 -4.58 11.00 0.84
N GLN A 142 -5.25 10.48 1.87
CA GLN A 142 -6.01 11.28 2.85
C GLN A 142 -5.95 10.72 4.28
N GLN A 143 -4.82 10.19 4.76
CA GLN A 143 -4.67 9.90 6.20
C GLN A 143 -3.20 9.73 6.59
N SER A 144 -2.55 10.86 6.85
CA SER A 144 -1.51 10.92 7.88
C SER A 144 -2.18 11.26 9.20
N THR A 145 -2.70 10.25 9.89
CA THR A 145 -2.65 10.22 11.36
C THR A 145 -1.90 8.95 11.75
N PRO A 146 -0.88 9.04 12.62
CA PRO A 146 -0.18 7.86 13.11
C PRO A 146 -1.19 6.97 13.85
N SER A 147 -1.18 5.67 13.55
CA SER A 147 -1.92 4.66 14.30
C SER A 147 -1.30 4.51 15.69
N THR A 148 -1.68 5.41 16.60
CA THR A 148 -1.52 5.21 18.04
C THR A 148 -2.40 4.04 18.46
N PRO A 149 -1.91 3.08 19.29
CA PRO A 149 -2.70 1.93 19.68
C PRO A 149 -3.98 2.37 20.38
N ALA A 150 -5.11 2.24 19.69
CA ALA A 150 -6.39 2.66 20.22
C ALA A 150 -6.74 1.84 21.47
N LYS A 151 -7.05 2.54 22.56
CA LYS A 151 -7.40 1.95 23.84
C LYS A 151 -8.76 1.28 23.72
N SER A 152 -8.90 0.02 24.11
CA SER A 152 -10.21 -0.64 24.07
C SER A 152 -10.95 -0.53 25.40
N TYR A 153 -12.26 -0.26 25.34
CA TYR A 153 -13.17 -0.22 26.50
C TYR A 153 -14.32 -1.20 26.30
N THR A 154 -14.74 -1.92 27.34
CA THR A 154 -15.94 -2.77 27.29
C THR A 154 -17.08 -2.02 27.97
N ILE A 155 -18.16 -1.80 27.24
CA ILE A 155 -19.34 -1.06 27.70
C ILE A 155 -19.96 -1.77 28.91
N ALA A 156 -20.15 -1.06 30.02
CA ALA A 156 -20.85 -1.56 31.19
C ALA A 156 -22.36 -1.31 31.07
N ALA A 157 -23.16 -2.02 31.85
CA ALA A 157 -24.60 -1.75 31.93
C ALA A 157 -24.84 -0.31 32.42
N GLY A 158 -25.56 0.48 31.64
CA GLY A 158 -25.85 1.89 31.93
C GLY A 158 -24.90 2.90 31.28
N ASP A 159 -23.86 2.45 30.57
CA ASP A 159 -23.00 3.34 29.81
C ASP A 159 -23.71 3.96 28.59
N THR A 160 -23.37 5.22 28.31
CA THR A 160 -23.71 5.90 27.05
C THR A 160 -22.43 6.29 26.31
N LEU A 161 -22.49 6.42 24.98
CA LEU A 161 -21.34 6.93 24.22
C LEU A 161 -20.92 8.34 24.67
N SER A 162 -21.85 9.16 25.13
CA SER A 162 -21.57 10.50 25.67
C SER A 162 -20.76 10.45 26.97
N ALA A 163 -21.11 9.55 27.91
CA ALA A 163 -20.37 9.38 29.16
C ALA A 163 -18.96 8.82 28.91
N ILE A 164 -18.84 7.87 27.98
CA ILE A 164 -17.55 7.29 27.58
C ILE A 164 -16.68 8.35 26.89
N SER A 165 -17.25 9.11 25.95
CA SER A 165 -16.61 10.24 25.28
C SER A 165 -15.99 11.22 26.28
N GLN A 166 -16.79 11.66 27.26
CA GLN A 166 -16.33 12.59 28.30
C GLN A 166 -15.24 11.99 29.19
N ARG A 167 -15.36 10.70 29.55
CA ARG A 167 -14.39 9.98 30.39
C ARG A 167 -13.01 9.87 29.73
N TYR A 168 -12.98 9.69 28.42
CA TYR A 168 -11.74 9.48 27.67
C TYR A 168 -11.23 10.74 26.96
N GLY A 169 -11.97 11.85 27.00
CA GLY A 169 -11.56 13.10 26.36
C GLY A 169 -11.60 13.02 24.83
N VAL A 170 -12.52 12.23 24.28
CA VAL A 170 -12.65 11.95 22.84
C VAL A 170 -14.08 12.27 22.43
N SER A 171 -14.34 12.81 21.24
CA SER A 171 -15.73 13.11 20.83
C SER A 171 -16.57 11.85 20.62
N VAL A 172 -17.89 11.97 20.83
CA VAL A 172 -18.85 10.89 20.52
C VAL A 172 -18.75 10.47 19.05
N SER A 173 -18.57 11.42 18.14
CA SER A 173 -18.43 11.15 16.71
C SER A 173 -17.18 10.32 16.40
N ALA A 174 -16.04 10.65 17.01
CA ALA A 174 -14.80 9.91 16.81
C ALA A 174 -14.90 8.46 17.34
N ILE A 175 -15.59 8.26 18.47
CA ILE A 175 -15.85 6.90 18.98
C ILE A 175 -16.83 6.17 18.05
N ALA A 176 -17.88 6.83 17.57
CA ALA A 176 -18.85 6.21 16.68
C ALA A 176 -18.21 5.78 15.35
N GLU A 177 -17.41 6.65 14.74
CA GLU A 177 -16.65 6.39 13.52
C GLU A 177 -15.65 5.25 13.72
N ALA A 178 -14.86 5.27 14.80
CA ALA A 178 -13.86 4.24 15.10
C ALA A 178 -14.48 2.85 15.30
N ASN A 179 -15.77 2.76 15.59
CA ASN A 179 -16.49 1.52 15.87
C ASN A 179 -17.60 1.20 14.87
N ASN A 180 -17.71 1.96 13.77
CA ASN A 180 -18.77 1.83 12.76
C ASN A 180 -20.20 1.87 13.36
N ILE A 181 -20.40 2.70 14.39
CA ILE A 181 -21.70 2.85 15.07
C ILE A 181 -22.51 3.91 14.33
N GLN A 182 -23.57 3.47 13.65
CA GLN A 182 -24.48 4.38 12.93
C GLN A 182 -25.49 5.06 13.86
N ASN A 183 -25.91 4.37 14.92
CA ASN A 183 -26.83 4.92 15.92
C ASN A 183 -26.15 4.92 17.29
N VAL A 184 -25.74 6.11 17.72
CA VAL A 184 -25.02 6.32 18.99
C VAL A 184 -25.79 5.90 20.24
N ASN A 185 -27.11 5.73 20.12
CA ASN A 185 -27.99 5.28 21.20
C ASN A 185 -28.19 3.75 21.23
N GLN A 186 -27.66 3.01 20.24
CA GLN A 186 -27.77 1.55 20.15
C GLN A 186 -26.43 0.88 20.46
N ILE A 187 -25.93 1.13 21.66
CA ILE A 187 -24.78 0.42 22.20
C ILE A 187 -25.22 -0.54 23.31
N TYR A 188 -24.51 -1.65 23.46
CA TYR A 188 -24.90 -2.72 24.38
C TYR A 188 -23.81 -3.00 25.42
N ALA A 189 -24.23 -3.26 26.65
CA ALA A 189 -23.31 -3.75 27.68
C ALA A 189 -22.59 -5.03 27.20
N GLY A 190 -21.29 -5.13 27.47
CA GLY A 190 -20.41 -6.19 26.98
C GLY A 190 -19.82 -5.95 25.59
N GLN A 191 -20.31 -4.95 24.84
CA GLN A 191 -19.72 -4.55 23.57
C GLN A 191 -18.35 -3.93 23.80
N ARG A 192 -17.35 -4.31 22.98
CA ARG A 192 -16.02 -3.71 23.01
C ARG A 192 -15.97 -2.52 22.05
N LEU A 193 -15.56 -1.38 22.57
CA LEU A 193 -15.31 -0.14 21.83
C LEU A 193 -13.81 0.11 21.70
N ILE A 194 -13.42 0.58 20.52
CA ILE A 194 -12.18 1.23 20.20
C ILE A 194 -12.32 2.70 20.62
N ILE A 195 -11.50 3.14 21.56
CA ILE A 195 -11.40 4.54 21.97
C ILE A 195 -10.16 5.12 21.28
N PRO A 196 -10.33 5.98 20.25
CA PRO A 196 -9.19 6.61 19.59
C PRO A 196 -8.50 7.56 20.57
N GLU A 197 -7.17 7.65 20.51
CA GLU A 197 -6.45 8.70 21.24
C GLU A 197 -6.58 10.03 20.49
N SER A 198 -6.50 11.15 21.22
CA SER A 198 -6.69 12.52 20.70
C SER A 198 -5.66 12.91 19.64
#